data_AF-A0A9N9HV78-F1
#
_entry.id   AF-A0A9N9HV78-F1
#
_cell.length_a   1.000
_cell.length_b   1.000
_cell.length_c   1.000
_cell.angle_alpha   90.00
_cell.angle_beta   90.00
_cell.angle_gamma   90.00
#
_symmetry.space_group_name_H-M   'P 1'
#
loop_
_entity.id
_entity.type
_entity.pdbx_description
1 polymer ?
#
loop_
_entity_poly.entity_id
_entity_poly.type
_entity_poly.pdbx_seq_one_letter_code
_entity_poly.pdbx_strand_id
1 'polypeptide(L)'
;MEQDLLEELNKGGCPRSAIWDEFDIGESDGKGHYEAKCRYCIKGKWQHGRPSVMESHLALHCKGETPDQIRRYWLIHVAKRNDKVKDTDNSDNESMSPSSSKKPKVSQSNFKSIEPVSSKKTLDGWSNPTNDSLYNFIISTSERKEYLYSLLDFSDAVQTGEFLASKISEIIDRVGSNKFMACVTDNGSNICVACEVTTYNYSHIWNIKCIAYAINLISNNIVKTQSVNQVLKQASQIIQFFKKSHLACRLLRKGIENMNISDGGLETYTKTRWVSIFETTSLIIRLRP
;
A
#
# COMPACT_ATOMS: atom_id res chain seq x y z
N MET A 1 15.85 51.29 21.94
CA MET A 1 16.81 50.21 21.63
C MET A 1 16.52 48.91 22.38
N GLU A 2 16.07 48.92 23.64
CA GLU A 2 15.68 47.68 24.34
C GLU A 2 14.17 47.39 24.32
N GLN A 3 13.37 48.36 23.87
CA GLN A 3 11.91 48.24 23.74
C GLN A 3 11.45 47.75 22.35
N ASP A 4 12.27 47.96 21.31
CA ASP A 4 11.99 47.50 19.93
C ASP A 4 12.23 46.00 19.73
N LEU A 5 13.07 45.36 20.57
CA LEU A 5 13.35 43.93 20.51
C LEU A 5 12.25 43.06 21.14
N LEU A 6 11.33 43.66 21.90
CA LEU A 6 10.20 42.96 22.51
C LEU A 6 8.90 43.04 21.67
N GLU A 7 8.84 43.93 20.67
CA GLU A 7 7.69 44.05 19.76
C GLU A 7 7.73 43.05 18.59
N GLU A 8 8.89 42.49 18.22
CA GLU A 8 8.97 41.46 17.19
C GLU A 8 8.52 40.07 17.66
N LEU A 9 8.42 39.84 18.97
CA LEU A 9 7.96 38.56 19.54
C LEU A 9 6.43 38.42 19.63
N ASN A 10 5.66 39.47 19.28
CA ASN A 10 4.20 39.52 19.47
C ASN A 10 3.35 39.61 18.19
N LYS A 11 3.90 39.30 17.00
CA LYS A 11 3.08 39.09 15.80
C LYS A 11 2.60 37.64 15.75
N GLY A 12 1.47 37.39 16.41
CA GLY A 12 0.79 36.09 16.49
C GLY A 12 0.35 35.54 15.14
N GLY A 13 1.26 34.89 14.43
CA GLY A 13 0.99 33.98 13.32
C GLY A 13 1.25 32.53 13.73
N CYS A 14 0.50 31.59 13.14
CA CYS A 14 0.78 30.16 13.31
C CYS A 14 2.25 29.89 12.91
N PRO A 15 3.05 29.20 13.75
CA PRO A 15 4.44 28.91 13.44
C PRO A 15 4.56 28.23 12.07
N ARG A 16 5.55 28.61 11.28
CA ARG A 16 5.79 27.99 9.98
C ARG A 16 6.09 26.51 10.18
N SER A 17 5.51 25.65 9.34
CA SER A 17 5.76 24.21 9.36
C SER A 17 7.23 23.90 9.06
N ALA A 18 7.82 22.90 9.73
CA ALA A 18 9.23 22.52 9.62
C ALA A 18 9.76 22.26 8.20
N ILE A 19 8.88 22.00 7.22
CA ILE A 19 9.26 21.86 5.80
C ILE A 19 9.90 23.12 5.22
N TRP A 20 9.60 24.29 5.77
CA TRP A 20 10.18 25.55 5.30
C TRP A 20 11.70 25.66 5.56
N ASP A 21 12.25 24.86 6.48
CA ASP A 21 13.69 24.82 6.74
C ASP A 21 14.48 24.26 5.54
N GLU A 22 13.78 23.55 4.63
CA GLU A 22 14.33 22.87 3.46
C GLU A 22 14.16 23.65 2.13
N PHE A 23 13.53 24.81 2.20
CA PHE A 23 13.19 25.63 1.04
C PHE A 23 13.68 27.06 1.24
N ASP A 24 14.03 27.72 0.14
CA ASP A 24 14.25 29.16 0.12
C ASP A 24 12.90 29.86 -0.05
N ILE A 25 12.70 30.88 0.78
CA ILE A 25 11.46 31.65 0.86
C ILE A 25 11.60 32.87 -0.06
N GLY A 26 10.71 32.99 -1.03
CA GLY A 26 10.66 34.15 -1.92
C GLY A 26 9.71 35.24 -1.41
N GLU A 27 9.26 36.09 -2.35
CA GLU A 27 8.41 37.23 -2.02
C GLU A 27 7.03 36.81 -1.48
N SER A 28 6.45 37.69 -0.66
CA SER A 28 5.10 37.52 -0.11
C SER A 28 4.08 38.13 -1.08
N ASP A 29 2.98 37.43 -1.33
CA ASP A 29 1.87 37.93 -2.14
C ASP A 29 0.97 38.95 -1.41
N GLY A 30 1.36 39.36 -0.19
CA GLY A 30 0.59 40.26 0.66
C GLY A 30 -0.59 39.62 1.38
N LYS A 31 -0.88 38.32 1.13
CA LYS A 31 -1.96 37.55 1.77
C LYS A 31 -1.45 36.49 2.75
N GLY A 32 -0.16 36.52 3.08
CA GLY A 32 0.48 35.57 3.99
C GLY A 32 0.90 34.27 3.32
N HIS A 33 0.92 34.22 1.98
CA HIS A 33 1.53 33.13 1.22
C HIS A 33 2.89 33.56 0.69
N TYR A 34 3.82 32.62 0.65
CA TYR A 34 5.19 32.85 0.22
C TYR A 34 5.52 31.96 -0.97
N GLU A 35 6.31 32.49 -1.90
CA GLU A 35 6.97 31.65 -2.88
C GLU A 35 7.92 30.66 -2.19
N ALA A 36 8.01 29.44 -2.73
CA ALA A 36 8.93 28.42 -2.24
C ALA A 36 9.86 27.94 -3.36
N LYS A 37 11.15 27.84 -3.08
CA LYS A 37 12.15 27.27 -3.99
C LYS A 37 12.90 26.14 -3.27
N CYS A 38 12.96 24.97 -3.88
CA CYS A 38 13.66 23.81 -3.32
C CYS A 38 15.16 24.08 -3.33
N ARG A 39 15.82 23.88 -2.18
CA ARG A 39 17.28 24.04 -2.07
C ARG A 39 18.09 22.98 -2.82
N TYR A 40 17.45 21.84 -3.11
CA TYR A 40 18.13 20.67 -3.66
C TYR A 40 17.97 20.52 -5.16
N CYS A 41 16.94 21.12 -5.77
CA CYS A 41 16.73 20.98 -7.22
C CYS A 41 16.20 22.25 -7.89
N ILE A 42 16.61 22.43 -9.15
CA ILE A 42 16.26 23.59 -9.97
C ILE A 42 14.75 23.63 -10.32
N LYS A 43 14.12 22.45 -10.42
CA LYS A 43 12.73 22.30 -10.87
C LYS A 43 11.70 22.56 -9.77
N GLY A 44 12.09 22.53 -8.50
CA GLY A 44 11.19 22.75 -7.37
C GLY A 44 10.97 24.24 -7.14
N LYS A 45 10.05 24.87 -7.86
CA LYS A 45 9.65 26.27 -7.62
C LYS A 45 8.14 26.37 -7.60
N TRP A 46 7.60 27.02 -6.58
CA TRP A 46 6.16 27.26 -6.41
C TRP A 46 5.91 28.72 -6.12
N GLN A 47 4.95 29.31 -6.82
CA GLN A 47 4.44 30.66 -6.51
C GLN A 47 3.77 30.71 -5.12
N HIS A 48 3.20 29.57 -4.68
CA HIS A 48 2.60 29.44 -3.36
C HIS A 48 3.10 28.14 -2.71
N GLY A 49 3.99 28.28 -1.73
CA GLY A 49 4.56 27.17 -0.98
C GLY A 49 3.50 26.47 -0.11
N ARG A 50 3.03 25.32 -0.57
CA ARG A 50 2.12 24.46 0.20
C ARG A 50 2.92 23.36 0.90
N PRO A 51 2.89 23.28 2.24
CA PRO A 51 3.67 22.29 3.00
C PRO A 51 3.53 20.87 2.47
N SER A 52 2.31 20.35 2.33
CA SER A 52 2.06 18.99 1.80
C SER A 52 2.69 18.70 0.42
N VAL A 53 2.73 19.70 -0.47
CA VAL A 53 3.30 19.56 -1.81
C VAL A 53 4.83 19.57 -1.73
N MET A 54 5.38 20.44 -0.89
CA MET A 54 6.82 20.56 -0.64
C MET A 54 7.36 19.28 0.01
N GLU A 55 6.65 18.74 1.01
CA GLU A 55 6.94 17.45 1.66
C GLU A 55 6.98 16.32 0.64
N SER A 56 5.93 16.19 -0.18
CA SER A 56 5.82 15.16 -1.23
C SER A 56 6.93 15.30 -2.28
N HIS A 57 7.30 16.53 -2.62
CA HIS A 57 8.41 16.78 -3.53
C HIS A 57 9.73 16.23 -2.98
N LEU A 58 10.12 16.60 -1.75
CA LEU A 58 11.37 16.11 -1.14
C LEU A 58 11.37 14.60 -0.96
N ALA A 59 10.23 14.04 -0.56
CA ALA A 59 10.10 12.61 -0.28
C ALA A 59 10.18 11.73 -1.54
N LEU A 60 9.51 12.13 -2.64
CA LEU A 60 9.21 11.22 -3.75
C LEU A 60 9.69 11.69 -5.13
N HIS A 61 9.90 13.00 -5.32
CA HIS A 61 10.00 13.58 -6.67
C HIS A 61 11.23 14.46 -6.90
N CYS A 62 11.96 14.83 -5.85
CA CYS A 62 13.14 15.65 -5.97
C CYS A 62 14.26 14.88 -6.68
N LYS A 63 14.62 15.35 -7.88
CA LYS A 63 15.70 14.79 -8.71
C LYS A 63 17.08 15.39 -8.43
N GLY A 64 17.17 16.23 -7.39
CA GLY A 64 18.43 16.84 -6.97
C GLY A 64 19.12 16.08 -5.83
N GLU A 65 20.22 16.63 -5.34
CA GLU A 65 21.02 16.08 -4.24
C GLU A 65 20.38 16.39 -2.87
N THR A 66 19.14 15.94 -2.66
CA THR A 66 18.53 15.99 -1.33
C THR A 66 19.23 14.97 -0.42
N PRO A 67 19.77 15.38 0.74
CA PRO A 67 20.33 14.46 1.72
C PRO A 67 19.33 13.36 2.11
N ASP A 68 19.81 12.12 2.17
CA ASP A 68 18.96 10.96 2.41
C ASP A 68 18.17 11.04 3.73
N GLN A 69 18.75 11.65 4.76
CA GLN A 69 18.09 11.85 6.05
C GLN A 69 16.86 12.75 5.92
N ILE A 70 16.94 13.80 5.11
CA ILE A 70 15.86 14.76 4.86
C ILE A 70 14.79 14.12 4.00
N ARG A 71 15.20 13.39 2.94
CA ARG A 71 14.28 12.62 2.09
C ARG A 71 13.47 11.61 2.92
N ARG A 72 14.12 10.87 3.83
CA ARG A 72 13.42 9.93 4.75
C ARG A 72 12.49 10.63 5.71
N TYR A 73 12.94 11.70 6.34
CA TYR A 73 12.14 12.44 7.32
C TYR A 73 10.79 12.86 6.71
N TRP A 74 10.81 13.39 5.49
CA TRP A 74 9.60 13.78 4.78
C TRP A 74 8.81 12.61 4.20
N LEU A 75 9.47 11.52 3.78
CA LEU A 75 8.79 10.30 3.36
C LEU A 75 7.91 9.72 4.49
N ILE A 76 8.42 9.73 5.73
CA ILE A 76 7.68 9.31 6.92
C ILE A 76 6.48 10.24 7.16
N HIS A 77 6.66 11.55 7.06
CA HIS A 77 5.59 12.53 7.29
C HIS A 77 4.46 12.43 6.24
N VAL A 78 4.82 12.24 4.97
CA VAL A 78 3.85 12.07 3.87
C VAL A 78 3.04 10.78 4.06
N ALA A 79 3.67 9.69 4.49
CA ALA A 79 2.96 8.44 4.79
C ALA A 79 1.95 8.61 5.94
N LYS A 80 2.37 9.24 7.05
CA LYS A 80 1.49 9.53 8.21
C LYS A 80 0.29 10.40 7.83
N ARG A 81 0.43 11.30 6.85
CA ARG A 81 -0.67 12.14 6.36
C ARG A 81 -1.67 11.36 5.51
N ASN A 82 -1.19 10.44 4.67
CA ASN A 82 -2.04 9.60 3.83
C ASN A 82 -2.90 8.61 4.63
N ASP A 83 -2.44 8.19 5.81
CA ASP A 83 -3.22 7.34 6.71
C ASP A 83 -4.39 8.13 7.34
N LYS A 84 -4.17 9.37 7.80
CA LYS A 84 -5.24 10.21 8.38
C LYS A 84 -6.36 10.58 7.40
N VAL A 85 -6.08 10.67 6.10
CA VAL A 85 -7.10 11.01 5.08
C VAL A 85 -8.04 9.83 4.82
N LYS A 86 -7.62 8.58 5.11
CA LYS A 86 -8.48 7.40 4.97
C LYS A 86 -9.50 7.25 6.10
N ASP A 87 -9.21 7.77 7.28
CA ASP A 87 -10.10 7.66 8.46
C ASP A 87 -11.30 8.64 8.39
N THR A 88 -11.23 9.68 7.56
CA THR A 88 -12.28 10.70 7.47
C THR A 88 -13.41 10.40 6.49
N ASP A 89 -13.34 9.30 5.72
CA ASP A 89 -14.36 8.93 4.73
C ASP A 89 -15.34 7.83 5.20
N ASN A 90 -15.32 7.44 6.48
CA ASN A 90 -16.30 6.53 7.05
C ASN A 90 -16.71 6.97 8.47
N SER A 91 -17.53 8.02 8.57
CA SER A 91 -18.47 8.15 9.67
C SER A 91 -19.84 7.72 9.16
N ASP A 92 -20.34 6.58 9.62
CA ASP A 92 -21.65 6.51 10.26
C ASP A 92 -21.89 5.12 10.87
N ASN A 93 -22.35 5.17 12.13
CA ASN A 93 -22.99 4.15 12.97
C ASN A 93 -22.11 3.28 13.88
N GLU A 94 -22.05 3.75 15.14
CA GLU A 94 -22.00 2.97 16.39
C GLU A 94 -23.04 1.81 16.35
N SER A 95 -22.90 0.67 17.02
CA SER A 95 -22.54 0.44 18.42
C SER A 95 -22.50 -1.08 18.72
N MET A 96 -21.98 -1.40 19.91
CA MET A 96 -22.10 -2.65 20.69
C MET A 96 -21.06 -3.77 20.46
N SER A 97 -20.16 -3.88 21.44
CA SER A 97 -19.32 -5.03 21.80
C SER A 97 -19.91 -5.72 23.05
N PRO A 98 -19.31 -6.80 23.61
CA PRO A 98 -18.68 -7.97 22.98
C PRO A 98 -19.25 -9.30 23.52
N SER A 99 -19.01 -10.42 22.84
CA SER A 99 -19.01 -11.72 23.52
C SER A 99 -17.76 -12.54 23.16
N SER A 100 -17.11 -13.00 24.21
CA SER A 100 -15.83 -13.71 24.24
C SER A 100 -15.93 -15.10 23.60
N SER A 101 -15.01 -15.43 22.69
CA SER A 101 -14.70 -16.83 22.37
C SER A 101 -13.20 -17.01 22.04
N LYS A 102 -12.67 -18.10 22.58
CA LYS A 102 -11.25 -18.41 22.81
C LYS A 102 -10.47 -18.59 21.49
N LYS A 103 -9.33 -17.90 21.33
CA LYS A 103 -8.37 -18.10 20.22
C LYS A 103 -7.46 -19.31 20.50
N PRO A 104 -7.15 -20.18 19.50
CA PRO A 104 -6.16 -21.25 19.67
C PRO A 104 -4.73 -20.73 19.53
N LYS A 105 -3.83 -21.17 20.42
CA LYS A 105 -2.39 -20.92 20.34
C LYS A 105 -1.78 -21.77 19.22
N VAL A 106 -1.16 -21.12 18.23
CA VAL A 106 -0.34 -21.82 17.22
C VAL A 106 1.12 -21.75 17.65
N SER A 107 1.73 -22.93 17.75
CA SER A 107 3.09 -23.18 18.21
C SER A 107 4.15 -22.71 17.21
N GLN A 108 5.15 -21.97 17.70
CA GLN A 108 6.39 -21.67 16.97
C GLN A 108 7.18 -22.98 16.78
N SER A 109 7.30 -23.48 15.56
CA SER A 109 8.24 -24.56 15.23
C SER A 109 9.60 -23.98 14.88
N ASN A 110 10.63 -24.37 15.63
CA ASN A 110 12.02 -23.98 15.41
C ASN A 110 12.51 -24.41 14.02
N PHE A 111 12.89 -23.45 13.18
CA PHE A 111 13.47 -23.73 11.85
C PHE A 111 14.97 -23.97 11.97
N LYS A 112 15.44 -25.11 11.46
CA LYS A 112 16.87 -25.43 11.31
C LYS A 112 17.51 -24.54 10.22
N SER A 113 18.79 -24.27 10.42
CA SER A 113 19.71 -23.45 9.62
C SER A 113 19.46 -23.52 8.11
N ILE A 114 19.16 -22.38 7.49
CA ILE A 114 19.09 -22.22 6.03
C ILE A 114 20.52 -22.12 5.49
N GLU A 115 20.93 -23.07 4.65
CA GLU A 115 22.25 -23.13 3.98
C GLU A 115 22.52 -21.93 3.03
N PRO A 116 23.79 -21.68 2.61
CA PRO A 116 24.17 -20.43 1.96
C PRO A 116 23.73 -20.43 0.50
N VAL A 117 22.47 -20.07 0.27
CA VAL A 117 21.91 -19.96 -1.07
C VAL A 117 21.24 -18.60 -1.21
N SER A 118 21.66 -17.87 -2.25
CA SER A 118 21.12 -16.57 -2.61
C SER A 118 19.59 -16.64 -2.71
N SER A 119 18.92 -15.85 -1.87
CA SER A 119 17.49 -15.90 -1.62
C SER A 119 16.83 -14.56 -1.95
N LYS A 120 15.62 -14.64 -2.50
CA LYS A 120 14.71 -13.54 -2.74
C LYS A 120 13.64 -13.59 -1.65
N LYS A 121 13.35 -12.48 -0.99
CA LYS A 121 12.25 -12.40 -0.03
C LYS A 121 11.01 -11.84 -0.72
N THR A 122 9.85 -12.41 -0.45
CA THR A 122 8.56 -11.85 -0.83
C THR A 122 7.77 -11.56 0.44
N LEU A 123 7.20 -10.37 0.54
CA LEU A 123 6.34 -9.95 1.64
C LEU A 123 4.99 -9.57 1.05
N ASP A 124 3.95 -10.29 1.45
CA ASP A 124 2.57 -10.05 1.04
C ASP A 124 1.74 -9.77 2.31
N GLY A 125 1.19 -8.57 2.36
CA GLY A 125 0.35 -8.10 3.46
C GLY A 125 -1.06 -7.90 2.94
N TRP A 126 -2.06 -8.44 3.64
CA TRP A 126 -3.46 -8.20 3.32
C TRP A 126 -4.26 -7.86 4.57
N SER A 127 -5.23 -6.98 4.38
CA SER A 127 -6.29 -6.74 5.36
C SER A 127 -7.48 -7.63 5.00
N ASN A 128 -7.99 -8.38 5.97
CA ASN A 128 -9.21 -9.17 5.76
C ASN A 128 -10.47 -8.31 6.00
N PRO A 129 -11.67 -8.79 5.65
CA PRO A 129 -12.92 -8.06 5.88
C PRO A 129 -13.27 -7.80 7.36
N THR A 130 -12.63 -8.51 8.30
CA THR A 130 -12.73 -8.26 9.74
C THR A 130 -11.72 -7.21 10.22
N ASN A 131 -11.01 -6.55 9.29
CA ASN A 131 -10.00 -5.53 9.50
C ASN A 131 -8.73 -6.05 10.19
N ASP A 132 -8.54 -7.36 10.24
CA ASP A 132 -7.30 -7.95 10.69
C ASP A 132 -6.23 -7.75 9.63
N SER A 133 -5.02 -7.43 10.07
CA SER A 133 -3.89 -7.14 9.20
C SER A 133 -2.84 -8.22 9.31
N LEU A 134 -2.88 -9.14 8.35
CA LEU A 134 -2.01 -10.31 8.31
C LEU A 134 -0.88 -10.06 7.32
N TYR A 135 0.35 -10.34 7.76
CA TYR A 135 1.55 -10.21 6.96
C TYR A 135 2.25 -11.55 6.89
N ASN A 136 2.41 -12.06 5.67
CA ASN A 136 3.24 -13.24 5.42
C ASN A 136 4.66 -12.80 5.06
N PHE A 137 5.64 -13.56 5.53
CA PHE A 137 7.03 -13.41 5.13
C PHE A 137 7.44 -14.70 4.45
N ILE A 138 7.63 -14.63 3.13
CA ILE A 138 8.01 -15.77 2.30
C ILE A 138 9.47 -15.59 1.88
N ILE A 139 10.27 -16.62 2.05
CA ILE A 139 11.65 -16.65 1.56
C ILE A 139 11.70 -17.62 0.39
N SER A 140 12.05 -17.09 -0.77
CA SER A 140 12.28 -17.84 -2.00
C SER A 140 13.78 -18.04 -2.18
N THR A 141 14.21 -19.26 -2.49
CA THR A 141 15.64 -19.58 -2.74
C THR A 141 15.94 -19.61 -4.23
N SER A 142 17.23 -19.61 -4.62
CA SER A 142 17.62 -19.75 -6.03
C SER A 142 17.18 -21.09 -6.65
N GLU A 143 16.95 -22.11 -5.84
CA GLU A 143 16.39 -23.40 -6.24
C GLU A 143 14.87 -23.36 -6.46
N ARG A 144 14.26 -22.17 -6.41
CA ARG A 144 12.80 -21.96 -6.51
C ARG A 144 11.98 -22.66 -5.42
N LYS A 145 12.61 -22.94 -4.27
CA LYS A 145 11.88 -23.37 -3.07
C LYS A 145 11.37 -22.14 -2.33
N GLU A 146 10.11 -22.18 -1.93
CA GLU A 146 9.44 -21.13 -1.17
C GLU A 146 9.16 -21.61 0.25
N TYR A 147 9.53 -20.79 1.23
CA TYR A 147 9.32 -21.07 2.65
C TYR A 147 8.48 -19.97 3.26
N LEU A 148 7.32 -20.32 3.82
CA LEU A 148 6.60 -19.44 4.73
C LEU A 148 7.42 -19.32 6.02
N TYR A 149 8.18 -18.24 6.14
CA TYR A 149 9.06 -18.00 7.28
C TYR A 149 8.26 -17.56 8.52
N SER A 150 7.29 -16.66 8.31
CA SER A 150 6.43 -16.18 9.40
C SER A 150 5.10 -15.69 8.86
N LEU A 151 4.05 -15.88 9.65
CA LEU A 151 2.75 -15.25 9.47
C LEU A 151 2.49 -14.42 10.73
N LEU A 152 2.42 -13.10 10.59
CA LEU A 152 2.26 -12.17 11.69
C LEU A 152 0.91 -11.47 11.62
N ASP A 153 0.27 -11.37 12.77
CA ASP A 153 -0.95 -10.59 12.97
C ASP A 153 -0.57 -9.26 13.59
N PHE A 154 -0.85 -8.17 12.88
CA PHE A 154 -0.58 -6.79 13.30
C PHE A 154 -1.88 -5.98 13.43
N SER A 155 -3.01 -6.64 13.67
CA SER A 155 -4.31 -5.97 13.80
C SER A 155 -4.35 -4.97 14.97
N ASP A 156 -3.62 -5.26 16.05
CA ASP A 156 -3.54 -4.41 17.25
C ASP A 156 -2.43 -3.34 17.17
N ALA A 157 -1.69 -3.24 16.05
CA ALA A 157 -0.53 -2.36 15.91
C ALA A 157 -0.74 -1.28 14.84
N VAL A 158 -0.20 -0.08 15.08
CA VAL A 158 -0.11 0.97 14.06
C VAL A 158 0.96 0.56 13.05
N GLN A 159 0.54 0.15 11.86
CA GLN A 159 1.40 -0.41 10.82
C GLN A 159 2.12 0.69 10.02
N THR A 160 2.96 1.47 10.69
CA THR A 160 3.81 2.44 10.02
C THR A 160 4.87 1.72 9.16
N GLY A 161 5.39 2.40 8.14
CA GLY A 161 6.49 1.86 7.35
C GLY A 161 7.75 1.57 8.16
N GLU A 162 7.98 2.31 9.25
CA GLU A 162 9.10 2.09 10.18
C GLU A 162 8.93 0.78 10.96
N PHE A 163 7.71 0.51 11.44
CA PHE A 163 7.41 -0.74 12.15
C PHE A 163 7.65 -1.94 11.24
N LEU A 164 7.17 -1.87 9.99
CA LEU A 164 7.38 -2.93 9.00
C LEU A 164 8.87 -3.05 8.62
N ALA A 165 9.61 -1.96 8.47
CA ALA A 165 11.06 -1.99 8.24
C ALA A 165 11.81 -2.70 9.36
N SER A 166 11.44 -2.43 10.61
CA SER A 166 12.02 -3.08 11.79
C SER A 166 11.80 -4.59 11.73
N LYS A 167 10.57 -5.05 11.46
CA LYS A 167 10.27 -6.48 11.30
C LYS A 167 10.98 -7.13 10.12
N ILE A 168 11.11 -6.42 9.00
CA ILE A 168 11.87 -6.91 7.86
C ILE A 168 13.35 -7.07 8.22
N SER A 169 13.93 -6.07 8.91
CA SER A 169 15.33 -6.06 9.33
C SER A 169 15.62 -7.20 10.31
N GLU A 170 14.76 -7.41 11.32
CA GLU A 170 14.88 -8.54 12.25
C GLU A 170 14.98 -9.89 11.52
N ILE A 171 14.20 -10.08 10.45
CA ILE A 171 14.22 -11.32 9.66
C ILE A 171 15.51 -11.42 8.84
N ILE A 172 15.95 -10.31 8.23
CA ILE A 172 17.19 -10.25 7.44
C ILE A 172 18.39 -10.59 8.32
N ASP A 173 18.47 -10.00 9.51
CA ASP A 173 19.56 -10.22 10.46
C ASP A 173 19.58 -11.65 10.99
N ARG A 174 18.41 -12.20 11.35
CA ARG A 174 18.32 -13.60 11.84
C ARG A 174 18.76 -14.62 10.80
N VAL A 175 18.42 -14.42 9.53
CA VAL A 175 18.77 -15.37 8.46
C VAL A 175 20.18 -15.13 7.93
N GLY A 176 20.64 -13.88 7.96
CA GLY A 176 21.89 -13.38 7.42
C GLY A 176 21.65 -12.49 6.20
N SER A 177 22.06 -11.21 6.29
CA SER A 177 21.81 -10.22 5.24
C SER A 177 22.44 -10.57 3.90
N ASN A 178 23.60 -11.22 3.90
CA ASN A 178 24.31 -11.71 2.71
C ASN A 178 23.55 -12.79 1.93
N LYS A 179 22.53 -13.41 2.52
CA LYS A 179 21.69 -14.39 1.83
C LYS A 179 20.57 -13.74 1.02
N PHE A 180 20.30 -12.46 1.20
CA PHE A 180 19.24 -11.77 0.48
C PHE A 180 19.81 -10.94 -0.67
N MET A 181 19.20 -11.06 -1.84
CA MET A 181 19.46 -10.16 -2.98
C MET A 181 18.34 -9.16 -3.22
N ALA A 182 17.11 -9.49 -2.83
CA ALA A 182 15.95 -8.66 -3.12
C ALA A 182 14.82 -8.85 -2.12
N CYS A 183 14.05 -7.78 -1.95
CA CYS A 183 12.77 -7.76 -1.28
C CYS A 183 11.69 -7.43 -2.32
N VAL A 184 10.72 -8.33 -2.49
CA VAL A 184 9.58 -8.20 -3.41
C VAL A 184 8.35 -7.88 -2.60
N THR A 185 7.74 -6.73 -2.83
CA THR A 185 6.51 -6.31 -2.12
C THR A 185 5.48 -5.73 -3.05
N ASP A 186 4.24 -5.64 -2.59
CA ASP A 186 3.24 -4.82 -3.24
C ASP A 186 3.58 -3.31 -3.12
N ASN A 187 2.70 -2.45 -3.62
CA ASN A 187 2.92 -1.00 -3.63
C ASN A 187 2.13 -0.27 -2.52
N GLY A 188 1.81 -0.95 -1.42
CA GLY A 188 1.25 -0.27 -0.24
C GLY A 188 2.14 0.87 0.23
N SER A 189 1.55 1.99 0.68
CA SER A 189 2.32 3.16 1.13
C SER A 189 3.32 2.79 2.23
N ASN A 190 2.88 2.04 3.23
CA ASN A 190 3.70 1.66 4.38
C ASN A 190 4.76 0.64 3.99
N ILE A 191 4.47 -0.27 3.07
CA ILE A 191 5.47 -1.22 2.58
C ILE A 191 6.53 -0.55 1.71
N CYS A 192 6.17 0.50 0.94
CA CYS A 192 7.13 1.26 0.17
C CYS A 192 8.16 1.93 1.08
N VAL A 193 7.71 2.57 2.16
CA VAL A 193 8.59 3.15 3.17
C VAL A 193 9.46 2.07 3.82
N ALA A 194 8.85 0.93 4.17
CA ALA A 194 9.56 -0.18 4.79
C ALA A 194 10.71 -0.71 3.93
N CYS A 195 10.46 -0.86 2.62
CA CYS A 195 11.45 -1.31 1.65
C CYS A 195 12.54 -0.27 1.40
N GLU A 196 12.20 1.02 1.40
CA GLU A 196 13.17 2.11 1.26
C GLU A 196 14.16 2.12 2.43
N VAL A 197 13.64 2.01 3.65
CA VAL A 197 14.46 1.89 4.87
C VAL A 197 15.32 0.62 4.83
N THR A 198 14.74 -0.50 4.38
CA THR A 198 15.48 -1.77 4.25
C THR A 198 16.62 -1.65 3.23
N THR A 199 16.37 -1.05 2.08
CA THR A 199 17.39 -0.86 1.02
C THR A 199 18.52 0.05 1.49
N TYR A 200 18.22 1.04 2.32
CA TYR A 200 19.26 1.84 2.94
C TYR A 200 20.11 1.05 3.93
N ASN A 201 19.47 0.30 4.83
CA ASN A 201 20.17 -0.50 5.83
C ASN A 201 20.99 -1.64 5.20
N TYR A 202 20.55 -2.12 4.03
CA TYR A 202 21.16 -3.21 3.29
C TYR A 202 21.27 -2.83 1.81
N SER A 203 22.28 -2.05 1.45
CA SER A 203 22.46 -1.47 0.11
C SER A 203 22.57 -2.50 -1.02
N HIS A 204 22.93 -3.75 -0.70
CA HIS A 204 22.98 -4.87 -1.65
C HIS A 204 21.61 -5.55 -1.89
N ILE A 205 20.58 -5.23 -1.09
CA ILE A 205 19.24 -5.81 -1.23
C ILE A 205 18.38 -4.90 -2.09
N TRP A 206 17.93 -5.40 -3.24
CA TRP A 206 17.09 -4.64 -4.16
C TRP A 206 15.63 -4.58 -3.73
N ASN A 207 15.05 -3.38 -3.77
CA ASN A 207 13.61 -3.18 -3.67
C ASN A 207 12.94 -3.46 -5.02
N ILE A 208 12.23 -4.57 -5.13
CA ILE A 208 11.52 -4.98 -6.35
C ILE A 208 10.02 -4.87 -6.11
N LYS A 209 9.32 -4.16 -6.99
CA LYS A 209 7.86 -4.10 -6.95
C LYS A 209 7.23 -5.37 -7.52
N CYS A 210 6.15 -5.82 -6.91
CA CYS A 210 5.39 -6.98 -7.35
C CYS A 210 4.79 -6.75 -8.74
N ILE A 211 5.14 -7.61 -9.71
CA ILE A 211 4.62 -7.54 -11.08
C ILE A 211 3.10 -7.78 -11.13
N ALA A 212 2.56 -8.63 -10.25
CA ALA A 212 1.12 -8.90 -10.20
C ALA A 212 0.35 -7.63 -9.83
N TYR A 213 0.90 -6.79 -8.95
CA TYR A 213 0.33 -5.49 -8.63
C TYR A 213 0.37 -4.53 -9.83
N ALA A 214 1.47 -4.50 -10.58
CA ALA A 214 1.58 -3.68 -11.79
C ALA A 214 0.51 -4.08 -12.84
N ILE A 215 0.31 -5.38 -13.05
CA ILE A 215 -0.76 -5.91 -13.93
C ILE A 215 -2.14 -5.51 -13.40
N ASN A 216 -2.35 -5.53 -12.09
CA ASN A 216 -3.59 -5.07 -11.47
C ASN A 216 -3.85 -3.58 -11.67
N LEU A 217 -2.82 -2.73 -11.65
CA LEU A 217 -2.98 -1.31 -11.97
C LEU A 217 -3.35 -1.09 -13.44
N ILE A 218 -2.69 -1.79 -14.37
CA ILE A 218 -3.00 -1.71 -15.80
C ILE A 218 -4.46 -2.11 -16.04
N SER A 219 -4.87 -3.23 -15.45
CA SER A 219 -6.23 -3.76 -15.54
C SER A 219 -7.25 -2.76 -14.98
N ASN A 220 -6.98 -2.18 -13.81
CA ASN A 220 -7.83 -1.14 -13.21
C ASN A 220 -7.95 0.10 -14.09
N ASN A 221 -6.89 0.49 -14.82
CA ASN A 221 -6.96 1.61 -15.75
C ASN A 221 -7.82 1.29 -16.97
N ILE A 222 -7.77 0.06 -17.49
CA ILE A 222 -8.67 -0.38 -18.58
C ILE A 222 -10.14 -0.34 -18.11
N VAL A 223 -10.42 -0.75 -16.87
CA VAL A 223 -11.78 -0.73 -16.30
C VAL A 223 -12.34 0.69 -16.10
N LYS A 224 -11.47 1.71 -16.02
CA LYS A 224 -11.92 3.11 -15.96
C LYS A 224 -12.50 3.60 -17.29
N THR A 225 -12.21 2.93 -18.40
CA THR A 225 -12.82 3.28 -19.69
C THR A 225 -14.33 3.01 -19.64
N GLN A 226 -15.11 4.01 -20.07
CA GLN A 226 -16.58 3.99 -19.98
C GLN A 226 -17.20 2.70 -20.56
N SER A 227 -16.76 2.27 -21.74
CA SER A 227 -17.27 1.07 -22.42
C SER A 227 -17.02 -0.20 -21.60
N VAL A 228 -15.80 -0.40 -21.11
CA VAL A 228 -15.43 -1.55 -20.28
C VAL A 228 -16.18 -1.53 -18.95
N ASN A 229 -16.29 -0.36 -18.32
CA ASN A 229 -17.00 -0.19 -17.06
C ASN A 229 -18.49 -0.57 -17.20
N GLN A 230 -19.13 -0.15 -18.29
CA GLN A 230 -20.53 -0.47 -18.57
C GLN A 230 -20.75 -1.97 -18.75
N VAL A 231 -19.90 -2.64 -19.55
CA VAL A 231 -19.97 -4.10 -19.74
C VAL A 231 -19.81 -4.82 -18.40
N LEU A 232 -18.83 -4.43 -17.58
CA LEU A 232 -18.62 -5.04 -16.26
C LEU A 232 -19.77 -4.79 -15.29
N LYS A 233 -20.41 -3.63 -15.34
CA LYS A 233 -21.61 -3.34 -14.54
C LYS A 233 -22.78 -4.24 -14.93
N GLN A 234 -23.06 -4.38 -16.23
CA GLN A 234 -24.11 -5.26 -16.73
C GLN A 234 -23.83 -6.72 -16.38
N ALA A 235 -22.58 -7.16 -16.59
CA ALA A 235 -22.12 -8.48 -16.19
C ALA A 235 -22.35 -8.74 -14.70
N SER A 236 -21.97 -7.78 -13.85
CA SER A 236 -22.16 -7.86 -12.41
C SER A 236 -23.63 -7.93 -12.00
N GLN A 237 -24.53 -7.22 -12.70
CA GLN A 237 -25.98 -7.28 -12.46
C GLN A 237 -26.54 -8.67 -12.75
N ILE A 238 -26.13 -9.29 -13.87
CA ILE A 238 -26.52 -10.66 -14.22
C ILE A 238 -26.06 -11.64 -13.13
N ILE A 239 -24.79 -11.54 -12.73
CA ILE A 239 -24.24 -12.41 -11.69
C ILE A 239 -24.97 -12.23 -10.36
N GLN A 240 -25.25 -10.98 -9.97
CA GLN A 240 -26.00 -10.71 -8.75
C GLN A 240 -27.41 -11.28 -8.78
N PHE A 241 -28.10 -11.26 -9.92
CA PHE A 241 -29.41 -11.89 -10.08
C PHE A 241 -29.35 -13.39 -9.76
N PHE A 242 -28.38 -14.12 -10.35
CA PHE A 242 -28.21 -15.54 -10.10
C PHE A 242 -27.73 -15.85 -8.67
N LYS A 243 -26.89 -14.99 -8.06
CA LYS A 243 -26.45 -15.18 -6.67
C LYS A 243 -27.55 -14.92 -5.65
N LYS A 244 -28.48 -13.97 -5.91
CA LYS A 244 -29.55 -13.60 -4.98
C LYS A 244 -30.77 -14.53 -5.05
N SER A 245 -31.06 -15.12 -6.21
CA SER A 245 -32.23 -16.00 -6.38
C SER A 245 -31.85 -17.48 -6.29
N HIS A 246 -32.34 -18.17 -5.25
CA HIS A 246 -32.14 -19.61 -5.09
C HIS A 246 -32.68 -20.41 -6.28
N LEU A 247 -33.81 -20.00 -6.86
CA LEU A 247 -34.39 -20.67 -8.02
C LEU A 247 -33.49 -20.48 -9.25
N ALA A 248 -33.09 -19.24 -9.55
CA ALA A 248 -32.25 -18.94 -10.70
C ALA A 248 -30.88 -19.63 -10.57
N CYS A 249 -30.29 -19.65 -9.38
CA CYS A 249 -29.03 -20.35 -9.10
C CYS A 249 -29.14 -21.86 -9.40
N ARG A 250 -30.22 -22.51 -8.94
CA ARG A 250 -30.45 -23.94 -9.23
C ARG A 250 -30.63 -24.21 -10.72
N LEU A 251 -31.40 -23.37 -11.42
CA LEU A 251 -31.60 -23.51 -12.86
C LEU A 251 -30.29 -23.33 -13.63
N LEU A 252 -29.47 -22.36 -13.23
CA LEU A 252 -28.16 -22.14 -13.83
C LEU A 252 -27.24 -23.36 -13.66
N ARG A 253 -27.18 -23.94 -12.45
CA ARG A 253 -26.37 -25.15 -12.19
C ARG A 253 -26.82 -26.32 -13.06
N LYS A 254 -28.13 -26.56 -13.17
CA LYS A 254 -28.68 -27.59 -14.07
C LYS A 254 -28.30 -27.33 -15.54
N GLY A 255 -28.34 -26.07 -15.97
CA GLY A 255 -27.93 -25.68 -17.33
C GLY A 255 -26.44 -25.98 -17.59
N ILE A 256 -25.58 -25.66 -16.62
CA ILE A 256 -24.13 -25.93 -16.67
C ILE A 256 -23.86 -27.44 -16.77
N GLU A 257 -24.53 -28.24 -15.93
CA GLU A 257 -24.44 -29.70 -15.94
C GLU A 257 -24.89 -30.27 -17.29
N ASN A 258 -26.04 -29.82 -17.82
CA ASN A 258 -26.57 -30.28 -19.09
C ASN A 258 -25.67 -29.93 -20.29
N MET A 259 -24.98 -28.80 -20.24
CA MET A 259 -24.06 -28.35 -21.30
C MET A 259 -22.63 -28.90 -21.12
N ASN A 260 -22.40 -29.72 -20.08
CA ASN A 260 -21.10 -30.29 -19.75
C ASN A 260 -19.98 -29.23 -19.66
N ILE A 261 -20.31 -28.04 -19.18
CA ILE A 261 -19.36 -26.93 -19.02
C ILE A 261 -18.55 -27.20 -17.77
N SER A 262 -17.30 -27.63 -17.95
CA SER A 262 -16.35 -27.85 -16.87
C SER A 262 -15.74 -26.53 -16.41
N ASP A 263 -16.45 -25.74 -15.61
CA ASP A 263 -15.81 -24.70 -14.78
C ASP A 263 -16.72 -24.10 -13.72
N GLY A 264 -16.08 -23.57 -12.67
CA GLY A 264 -16.69 -23.01 -11.47
C GLY A 264 -17.78 -21.95 -11.71
N GLY A 265 -18.66 -21.80 -10.72
CA GLY A 265 -19.84 -20.92 -10.79
C GLY A 265 -19.51 -19.44 -11.01
N LEU A 266 -20.55 -18.63 -11.24
CA LEU A 266 -20.40 -17.21 -11.56
C LEU A 266 -19.59 -16.42 -10.52
N GLU A 267 -18.48 -15.84 -10.96
CA GLU A 267 -17.64 -14.95 -10.18
C GLU A 267 -17.82 -13.49 -10.59
N THR A 268 -17.84 -12.60 -9.59
CA THR A 268 -17.99 -11.15 -9.79
C THR A 268 -16.64 -10.47 -9.83
N TYR A 269 -16.54 -9.42 -10.65
CA TYR A 269 -15.36 -8.56 -10.72
C TYR A 269 -14.95 -8.03 -9.34
N THR A 270 -13.66 -8.11 -9.05
CA THR A 270 -13.05 -7.55 -7.84
C THR A 270 -11.87 -6.65 -8.22
N LYS A 271 -11.84 -5.44 -7.67
CA LYS A 271 -10.81 -4.43 -7.99
C LYS A 271 -9.39 -4.86 -7.59
N THR A 272 -9.29 -5.77 -6.62
CA THR A 272 -8.03 -6.26 -6.04
C THR A 272 -7.44 -7.43 -6.82
N ARG A 273 -8.16 -8.02 -7.80
CA ARG A 273 -7.68 -9.14 -8.60
C ARG A 273 -7.89 -8.90 -10.08
N TRP A 274 -6.79 -8.71 -10.80
CA TRP A 274 -6.79 -8.41 -12.24
C TRP A 274 -7.47 -9.49 -13.08
N VAL A 275 -7.33 -10.76 -12.70
CA VAL A 275 -7.93 -11.92 -13.38
C VAL A 275 -9.46 -11.86 -13.36
N SER A 276 -10.06 -11.21 -12.36
CA SER A 276 -11.52 -11.23 -12.18
C SER A 276 -12.30 -10.56 -13.33
N ILE A 277 -11.67 -9.66 -14.10
CA ILE A 277 -12.28 -9.08 -15.33
C ILE A 277 -12.51 -10.19 -16.35
N PHE A 278 -11.47 -11.00 -16.59
CA PHE A 278 -11.53 -12.11 -17.53
C PHE A 278 -12.49 -13.18 -17.05
N GLU A 279 -12.44 -13.57 -15.77
CA GLU A 279 -13.36 -14.56 -15.20
C GLU A 279 -14.83 -14.11 -15.34
N THR A 280 -15.15 -12.88 -14.94
CA THR A 280 -16.53 -12.34 -15.02
C THR A 280 -17.05 -12.36 -16.46
N THR A 281 -16.25 -11.89 -17.41
CA THR A 281 -16.68 -11.76 -18.82
C THR A 281 -16.70 -13.10 -19.55
N SER A 282 -15.67 -13.93 -19.37
CA SER A 282 -15.57 -15.26 -19.96
C SER A 282 -16.69 -16.18 -19.47
N LEU A 283 -17.01 -16.15 -18.16
CA LEU A 283 -18.09 -16.99 -17.62
C LEU A 283 -19.45 -16.62 -18.24
N ILE A 284 -19.76 -15.33 -18.38
CA ILE A 284 -21.03 -14.92 -19.00
C ILE A 284 -21.10 -15.32 -20.48
N ILE A 285 -20.01 -15.20 -21.21
CA ILE A 285 -19.96 -15.60 -22.63
C ILE A 285 -20.13 -17.12 -22.75
N ARG A 286 -19.47 -17.91 -21.90
CA ARG A 286 -19.59 -19.38 -21.89
C ARG A 286 -20.99 -19.87 -21.53
N LEU A 287 -21.71 -19.13 -20.71
CA LEU A 287 -23.08 -19.47 -20.26
C LEU A 287 -24.17 -18.93 -21.19
N ARG A 288 -23.78 -18.34 -22.33
CA ARG A 288 -24.73 -17.95 -23.36
C ARG A 288 -25.32 -19.21 -24.00
N PRO A 289 -26.65 -19.31 -24.14
CA PRO A 289 -27.32 -20.41 -24.84
C PRO A 289 -26.87 -20.54 -26.30
#